data_AF-A0A3N5K2W8-F1
#
_entry.id   AF-A0A3N5K2W8-F1
#
_cell.length_a   1.000
_cell.length_b   1.000
_cell.length_c   1.000
_cell.angle_alpha   90.00
_cell.angle_beta   90.00
_cell.angle_gamma   90.00
#
_symmetry.space_group_name_H-M   'P 1'
#
loop_
_entity.id
_entity.type
_entity.pdbx_description
1 polymer ?
#
loop_
_entity_poly.entity_id
_entity_poly.type
_entity_poly.pdbx_seq_one_letter_code
_entity_poly.pdbx_strand_id
1 'polypeptide(L)'
;MAWLELSIAVDRAAVAAAEEALESLGALAITLQDVADHPVLEPEPGATPLWPVVQVCGLFDAAADRDRLVAGLCAAPGIGRPDRIRFGEVGDRDWTRA
;
A
#
# COMPACT_ATOMS: atom_id res chain seq x y z
N MET A 1 -17.41 -11.82 -1.71
CA MET A 1 -17.30 -10.65 -2.62
C MET A 1 -15.84 -10.51 -3.04
N ALA A 2 -15.54 -9.90 -4.19
CA ALA A 2 -14.15 -9.56 -4.55
C ALA A 2 -13.90 -8.10 -4.21
N TRP A 3 -12.72 -7.79 -3.69
CA TRP A 3 -12.26 -6.44 -3.40
C TRP A 3 -11.08 -6.11 -4.31
N LEU A 4 -10.92 -4.82 -4.65
CA LEU A 4 -9.76 -4.33 -5.36
C LEU A 4 -8.71 -3.91 -4.34
N GLU A 5 -7.51 -4.46 -4.41
CA GLU A 5 -6.36 -3.97 -3.66
C GLU A 5 -5.47 -3.15 -4.59
N LEU A 6 -5.08 -1.95 -4.14
CA LEU A 6 -4.05 -1.13 -4.77
C LEU A 6 -2.86 -1.08 -3.83
N SER A 7 -1.67 -1.45 -4.30
CA SER A 7 -0.43 -1.31 -3.54
C SER A 7 0.54 -0.36 -4.21
N ILE A 8 1.27 0.41 -3.40
CA ILE A 8 2.34 1.31 -3.84
C ILE A 8 3.52 1.26 -2.87
N ALA A 9 4.73 1.12 -3.42
CA ALA A 9 5.97 1.18 -2.67
C ALA A 9 6.46 2.63 -2.56
N VAL A 10 6.58 3.14 -1.34
CA VAL A 10 7.01 4.51 -1.03
C VAL A 10 8.14 4.52 -0.02
N ASP A 11 8.96 5.56 -0.04
CA ASP A 11 9.95 5.78 1.02
C ASP A 11 9.22 6.03 2.35
N ARG A 12 9.85 5.68 3.47
CA ARG A 12 9.27 5.87 4.82
C ARG A 12 8.72 7.28 5.04
N ALA A 13 9.39 8.31 4.53
CA ALA A 13 8.97 9.71 4.69
C ALA A 13 7.66 10.05 3.96
N ALA A 14 7.27 9.24 2.96
CA ALA A 14 6.09 9.43 2.14
C ALA A 14 4.91 8.52 2.55
N VAL A 15 5.06 7.67 3.57
CA VAL A 15 4.01 6.75 4.04
C VAL A 15 2.75 7.51 4.44
N ALA A 16 2.86 8.51 5.32
CA ALA A 16 1.70 9.27 5.79
C ALA A 16 0.96 9.97 4.64
N ALA A 17 1.70 10.51 3.66
CA ALA A 17 1.10 11.13 2.49
C ALA A 17 0.40 10.09 1.59
N ALA A 18 0.95 8.87 1.50
CA ALA A 18 0.34 7.78 0.73
C ALA A 18 -0.93 7.26 1.39
N GLU A 19 -0.96 7.16 2.72
CA GLU A 19 -2.16 6.83 3.49
C GLU A 19 -3.25 7.88 3.24
N GLU A 20 -2.94 9.17 3.44
CA GLU A 20 -3.90 10.27 3.21
C GLU A 20 -4.44 10.31 1.77
N ALA A 21 -3.57 10.03 0.79
CA ALA A 21 -3.99 9.95 -0.61
C ALA A 21 -4.95 8.78 -0.86
N LEU A 22 -4.68 7.60 -0.30
CA LEU A 22 -5.56 6.43 -0.43
C LEU A 22 -6.90 6.65 0.28
N GLU A 23 -6.90 7.24 1.48
CA GLU A 23 -8.12 7.60 2.20
C GLU A 23 -8.98 8.57 1.38
N SER A 24 -8.35 9.62 0.84
CA SER A 24 -9.03 10.62 0.00
C SER A 24 -9.60 10.04 -1.29
N LEU A 25 -9.01 8.95 -1.78
CA LEU A 25 -9.49 8.21 -2.95
C LEU A 25 -10.58 7.19 -2.63
N GLY A 26 -10.94 7.03 -1.36
CA GLY A 26 -12.03 6.16 -0.91
C GLY A 26 -11.58 4.76 -0.51
N ALA A 27 -10.34 4.60 -0.04
CA ALA A 27 -9.90 3.34 0.54
C ALA A 27 -10.76 2.99 1.76
N LEU A 28 -11.22 1.75 1.82
CA LEU A 28 -12.03 1.19 2.91
C LEU A 28 -11.18 0.72 4.08
N ALA A 29 -9.96 0.29 3.77
CA ALA A 29 -8.93 -0.07 4.72
C ALA A 29 -7.56 0.21 4.12
N ILE A 30 -6.59 0.55 4.96
CA ILE A 30 -5.21 0.75 4.57
C ILE A 30 -4.32 -0.13 5.44
N THR A 31 -3.36 -0.81 4.81
CA THR A 31 -2.38 -1.64 5.50
C THR A 31 -0.97 -1.29 5.06
N LEU A 32 -0.02 -1.43 5.98
CA LEU A 32 1.40 -1.22 5.74
C LEU A 32 2.10 -2.58 5.75
N GLN A 33 2.86 -2.86 4.69
CA GLN A 33 3.58 -4.11 4.49
C GLN A 33 5.06 -3.86 4.20
N ASP A 34 5.87 -4.89 4.45
CA ASP A 34 7.23 -4.91 3.93
C ASP A 34 7.24 -5.04 2.42
N VAL A 35 8.29 -4.52 1.80
CA VAL A 35 8.76 -5.03 0.54
C VAL A 35 9.68 -6.21 0.85
N ALA A 36 9.15 -7.43 0.78
CA ALA A 36 9.74 -8.69 1.25
C ALA A 36 11.11 -9.12 0.67
N ASP A 37 11.84 -8.26 -0.04
CA ASP A 37 13.13 -8.55 -0.68
C ASP A 37 14.34 -7.84 -0.05
N HIS A 38 14.19 -7.19 1.11
CA HIS A 38 15.34 -6.65 1.83
C HIS A 38 15.70 -7.51 3.06
N PRO A 39 16.79 -8.32 3.02
CA PRO A 39 17.30 -8.91 4.24
C PRO A 39 17.71 -7.77 5.19
N VAL A 40 16.94 -7.58 6.26
CA VAL A 40 17.34 -6.71 7.37
C VAL A 40 18.56 -7.37 8.02
N LEU A 41 19.74 -6.81 7.76
CA LEU A 41 20.91 -7.04 8.62
C LEU A 41 20.54 -6.57 10.02
N GLU A 42 20.82 -7.40 11.03
CA GLU A 42 20.42 -7.13 12.41
C GLU A 42 20.83 -5.71 12.85
N PRO A 43 19.87 -4.86 13.25
CA PRO A 43 20.20 -3.56 13.81
C PRO A 43 20.83 -3.73 15.20
N GLU A 44 21.58 -2.72 15.63
CA GLU A 44 22.19 -2.74 16.97
C GLU A 44 21.10 -2.90 18.06
N PRO A 45 21.43 -3.57 19.19
CA PRO A 45 20.49 -3.77 20.30
C PRO A 45 19.87 -2.44 20.75
N GLY A 46 18.55 -2.28 20.54
CA GLY A 46 17.79 -1.09 20.94
C GLY A 46 17.30 -0.22 19.78
N ALA A 47 17.66 -0.51 18.53
CA ALA A 47 17.10 0.18 17.36
C ALA A 47 15.89 -0.59 16.78
N THR A 48 14.78 0.10 16.57
CA THR A 48 13.63 -0.35 15.77
C THR A 48 13.61 0.40 14.43
N PRO A 49 14.55 0.14 13.51
CA PRO A 49 14.48 0.77 12.20
C PRO A 49 13.26 0.24 11.46
N LEU A 50 12.36 1.14 11.07
CA LEU A 50 11.38 0.85 10.03
C LEU A 50 12.13 0.64 8.71
N TRP A 51 11.62 -0.25 7.85
CA TRP A 51 12.17 -0.49 6.53
C TRP A 51 12.28 0.79 5.71
N PRO A 52 13.33 0.96 4.88
CA PRO A 52 13.56 2.18 4.10
C PRO A 52 12.43 2.45 3.10
N VAL A 53 11.84 1.39 2.57
CA VAL A 53 10.69 1.39 1.67
C VAL A 53 9.56 0.61 2.33
N VAL A 54 8.35 1.17 2.27
CA VAL A 54 7.14 0.57 2.82
C VAL A 54 6.15 0.38 1.68
N GLN A 55 5.52 -0.79 1.64
CA GLN A 55 4.41 -1.03 0.73
C GLN A 55 3.12 -0.58 1.44
N VAL A 56 2.46 0.42 0.89
CA VAL A 56 1.16 0.92 1.38
C VAL A 56 0.07 0.33 0.49
N CYS A 57 -0.87 -0.39 1.10
CA CYS A 57 -1.95 -1.07 0.39
C CYS A 57 -3.29 -0.47 0.79
N GLY A 58 -4.08 -0.03 -0.19
CA GLY A 58 -5.47 0.41 -0.01
C GLY A 58 -6.44 -0.63 -0.55
N LEU A 59 -7.45 -0.98 0.23
CA LEU A 59 -8.56 -1.83 -0.18
C LEU A 59 -9.72 -0.97 -0.67
N PHE A 60 -10.27 -1.30 -1.82
CA PHE A 60 -11.36 -0.59 -2.48
C PHE A 60 -12.46 -1.56 -2.91
N ASP A 61 -13.63 -1.00 -3.21
CA ASP A 61 -14.69 -1.76 -3.88
C ASP A 61 -14.18 -2.30 -5.24
N ALA A 62 -14.59 -3.52 -5.63
CA ALA A 62 -14.19 -4.11 -6.91
C ALA A 62 -14.59 -3.26 -8.14
N ALA A 63 -15.62 -2.42 -8.01
CA ALA A 63 -16.05 -1.50 -9.06
C ALA A 63 -15.28 -0.16 -9.08
N ALA A 64 -14.29 0.03 -8.19
CA ALA A 64 -13.50 1.25 -8.16
C ALA A 64 -12.75 1.47 -9.48
N ASP A 65 -12.78 2.71 -9.97
CA ASP A 65 -12.14 3.11 -11.22
C ASP A 65 -10.63 3.19 -11.04
N ARG A 66 -9.91 2.20 -11.60
CA ARG A 66 -8.45 2.10 -11.53
C ARG A 66 -7.75 3.31 -12.14
N ASP A 67 -8.27 3.89 -13.22
CA ASP A 67 -7.66 5.04 -13.88
C ASP A 67 -7.77 6.29 -12.98
N ARG A 68 -8.92 6.47 -12.33
CA ARG A 68 -9.11 7.54 -11.34
C ARG A 68 -8.16 7.37 -10.15
N LEU A 69 -7.98 6.15 -9.65
CA LEU A 69 -7.06 5.87 -8.54
C LEU A 69 -5.60 6.19 -8.92
N VAL A 70 -5.16 5.74 -10.10
CA VAL A 70 -3.82 6.03 -10.62
C VAL A 70 -3.62 7.54 -10.79
N ALA A 71 -4.58 8.24 -11.40
CA ALA A 71 -4.50 9.68 -11.60
C ALA A 71 -4.41 10.45 -10.27
N GLY A 72 -5.20 10.04 -9.27
CA GLY A 72 -5.18 10.63 -7.94
C GLY A 72 -3.83 10.47 -7.24
N LEU A 73 -3.26 9.26 -7.25
CA LEU A 73 -1.93 9.01 -6.68
C LEU A 73 -0.82 9.72 -7.46
N CYS A 74 -0.95 9.84 -8.78
CA CYS A 74 0.00 10.57 -9.61
C CYS A 74 0.01 12.09 -9.34
N ALA A 75 -1.11 12.65 -8.90
CA ALA A 75 -1.20 14.05 -8.50
C ALA A 75 -0.57 14.33 -7.12
N ALA A 76 -0.36 13.30 -6.29
CA ALA A 76 0.19 13.45 -4.95
C ALA A 76 1.73 13.58 -4.97
N PRO A 77 2.30 14.65 -4.38
CA PRO A 77 3.74 14.87 -4.35
C PRO A 77 4.49 13.73 -3.65
N GLY A 78 5.61 13.30 -4.22
CA GLY A 78 6.45 12.24 -3.64
C GLY A 78 5.92 10.80 -3.82
N ILE A 79 4.70 10.65 -4.34
CA ILE A 79 4.04 9.34 -4.53
C ILE A 79 3.89 9.02 -6.03
N GLY A 80 3.68 10.04 -6.87
CA GLY A 80 3.31 9.93 -8.28
C GLY A 80 4.32 9.23 -9.20
N ARG A 81 4.39 7.92 -9.07
CA ARG A 81 5.17 6.99 -9.88
C ARG A 81 4.24 5.85 -10.30
N PRO A 82 3.56 5.97 -11.45
CA PRO A 82 2.58 4.98 -11.88
C PRO A 82 3.20 3.58 -12.06
N ASP A 83 4.50 3.51 -12.36
CA ASP A 83 5.29 2.28 -12.45
C ASP A 83 5.40 1.50 -11.12
N ARG A 84 5.08 2.14 -9.99
CA ARG A 84 5.08 1.52 -8.65
C ARG A 84 3.68 1.14 -8.16
N ILE A 85 2.63 1.51 -8.89
CA ILE A 85 1.26 1.14 -8.55
C ILE A 85 1.00 -0.27 -9.07
N ARG A 86 0.46 -1.13 -8.21
CA ARG A 86 0.02 -2.48 -8.55
C ARG A 86 -1.42 -2.65 -8.11
N PHE A 87 -2.16 -3.44 -8.89
CA PHE A 87 -3.53 -3.82 -8.56
C PHE A 87 -3.60 -5.33 -8.35
N GLY A 88 -4.29 -5.73 -7.30
CA GLY A 88 -4.62 -7.11 -6.98
C GLY A 88 -6.12 -7.26 -6.74
N GLU A 89 -6.59 -8.50 -6.76
CA GLU A 89 -7.95 -8.84 -6.33
C GLU A 89 -7.85 -9.66 -5.05
N VAL A 90 -8.57 -9.22 -4.02
CA VAL A 90 -8.66 -9.93 -2.74
C VAL A 90 -10.05 -10.55 -2.67
N GLY A 91 -10.10 -11.87 -2.80
CA GLY A 91 -11.33 -12.64 -2.59
C GLY A 91 -11.55 -12.92 -1.09
N ASP A 92 -12.81 -13.16 -0.71
CA ASP A 92 -13.13 -13.78 0.58
C ASP A 92 -12.39 -15.12 0.71
N ARG A 93 -11.35 -15.16 1.53
CA ARG A 93 -10.85 -16.43 2.08
C ARG A 93 -11.44 -16.59 3.45
N ASP A 94 -12.27 -17.61 3.60
CA ASP A 94 -12.70 -18.10 4.91
C ASP A 94 -11.46 -18.53 5.69
N TRP A 95 -11.06 -17.72 6.67
CA TRP A 95 -9.98 -18.04 7.58
C TRP A 95 -10.49 -19.07 8.60
N THR A 96 -10.82 -20.27 8.14
CA THR A 96 -11.09 -21.38 9.06
C THR A 96 -9.75 -21.94 9.53
N ARG A 97 -9.34 -21.58 10.75
CA ARG A 97 -8.40 -22.42 11.50
C ARG A 97 -9.20 -23.61 12.04
N ALA A 98 -8.96 -24.79 11.48
CA ALA A 98 -9.36 -26.06 12.09
C ALA A 98 -8.36 -26.47 13.18
#